data_AF-A0A2D7DVU4-F1
#
_entry.id   AF-A0A2D7DVU4-F1
#
_cell.length_a   1.000
_cell.length_b   1.000
_cell.length_c   1.000
_cell.angle_alpha   90.00
_cell.angle_beta   90.00
_cell.angle_gamma   90.00
#
_symmetry.space_group_name_H-M   'P 1'
#
loop_
_entity.id
_entity.type
_entity.pdbx_description
1 polymer ?
#
loop_
_entity_poly.entity_id
_entity_poly.type
_entity_poly.pdbx_seq_one_letter_code
_entity_poly.pdbx_strand_id
1 'polypeptide(L)'
;MSFLISNFLKVRKKTTELVSKLEPEDMIVQSNDFVSPIKWHLGHTTWFFENFILQKSKDYKKFDKSFNYIFNSYYNGVGTYNPKEKRGTINRPLLKHVIKYRKHVDQNITDLLDKKNLTPKFKFLIELGINHEQQHQELILMDVLNNFFNNPLKPEYLKPKKNKRKNHKHILWKNKTKTLFNFGVTDNSFHYDNESPTNSVEICPFELNIDFVSNNEWLEFINNDGYNRPELWLSDGWNFIKKYDVKKPLYWLDNKFKFSFFGVERIDGSEPVSHISFYEADAFSRFKKKRLPTEFEIEYFLTQNKKKGNLLENANFKEISINNENATENSYGNLWCWTSSNYLPYAGYKPFSEKLSEYNQKFMCNQFVLKGGSYATPKNHIRSTYRNFYYPSDRWQFSGLRLAGDLK
;
A
#
# COMPACT_ATOMS: atom_id res chain seq x y z
N MET A 1 31.40 1.53 1.83
CA MET A 1 30.12 1.12 2.45
C MET A 1 29.43 0.14 1.49
N SER A 2 29.02 -1.05 1.97
CA SER A 2 28.38 -2.05 1.10
C SER A 2 27.03 -1.55 0.57
N PHE A 3 26.57 -2.08 -0.58
CA PHE A 3 25.27 -1.72 -1.16
C PHE A 3 24.11 -1.91 -0.17
N LEU A 4 24.15 -2.98 0.63
CA LEU A 4 23.12 -3.31 1.61
C LEU A 4 23.05 -2.29 2.76
N ILE A 5 24.20 -1.80 3.24
CA ILE A 5 24.24 -0.74 4.26
C ILE A 5 23.68 0.56 3.70
N SER A 6 24.09 0.94 2.49
CA SER A 6 23.59 2.15 1.82
C SER A 6 22.07 2.09 1.65
N ASN A 7 21.54 0.94 1.23
CA ASN A 7 20.10 0.75 1.06
C ASN A 7 19.34 0.79 2.40
N PHE A 8 19.86 0.11 3.44
CA PHE A 8 19.32 0.16 4.80
C PHE A 8 19.23 1.62 5.28
N LEU A 9 20.33 2.35 5.30
CA LEU A 9 20.38 3.73 5.77
C LEU A 9 19.48 4.66 4.94
N LYS A 10 19.42 4.47 3.62
CA LYS A 10 18.52 5.24 2.74
C LYS A 10 17.04 5.03 3.12
N VAL A 11 16.62 3.79 3.40
CA VAL A 11 15.25 3.48 3.81
C VAL A 11 14.97 4.03 5.21
N ARG A 12 15.88 3.85 6.18
CA ARG A 12 15.73 4.43 7.54
C ARG A 12 15.62 5.96 7.52
N LYS A 13 16.41 6.61 6.65
CA LYS A 13 16.35 8.06 6.42
C LYS A 13 15.01 8.49 5.83
N LYS A 14 14.51 7.77 4.81
CA LYS A 14 13.21 8.07 4.19
C LYS A 14 12.07 8.06 5.22
N THR A 15 12.03 7.07 6.10
CA THR A 15 11.05 7.05 7.21
C THR A 15 11.14 8.29 8.08
N THR A 16 12.36 8.74 8.41
CA THR A 16 12.60 9.95 9.20
C THR A 16 12.14 11.22 8.48
N GLU A 17 12.38 11.31 7.16
CA GLU A 17 11.92 12.43 6.32
C GLU A 17 10.39 12.53 6.20
N LEU A 18 9.69 11.40 6.20
CA LEU A 18 8.22 11.38 6.17
C LEU A 18 7.62 11.92 7.48
N VAL A 19 8.22 11.57 8.62
CA VAL A 19 7.69 11.98 9.92
C VAL A 19 8.21 13.33 10.41
N SER A 20 9.20 13.92 9.74
CA SER A 20 9.82 15.18 10.18
C SER A 20 8.92 16.41 10.10
N LYS A 21 7.73 16.29 9.49
CA LYS A 21 6.74 17.36 9.38
C LYS A 21 5.63 17.27 10.42
N LEU A 22 5.69 16.26 11.29
CA LEU A 22 4.67 15.96 12.27
C LEU A 22 5.15 16.36 13.65
N GLU A 23 4.23 16.81 14.48
CA GLU A 23 4.47 17.06 15.89
C GLU A 23 4.32 15.78 16.72
N PRO A 24 4.87 15.71 17.95
CA PRO A 24 4.70 14.55 18.82
C PRO A 24 3.24 14.13 19.04
N GLU A 25 2.32 15.09 19.07
CA GLU A 25 0.88 14.93 19.22
C GLU A 25 0.27 14.19 18.02
N ASP A 26 0.71 14.48 16.80
CA ASP A 26 0.26 13.79 15.58
C ASP A 26 0.66 12.31 15.60
N MET A 27 1.76 11.97 16.29
CA MET A 27 2.35 10.64 16.26
C MET A 27 1.78 9.67 17.31
N ILE A 28 0.85 10.11 18.16
CA ILE A 28 0.20 9.27 19.18
C ILE A 28 -1.25 8.92 18.87
N VAL A 29 -1.88 9.63 17.94
CA VAL A 29 -3.30 9.47 17.61
C VAL A 29 -3.55 8.19 16.80
N GLN A 30 -4.65 7.50 17.13
CA GLN A 30 -5.24 6.43 16.33
C GLN A 30 -6.71 6.81 16.08
N SER A 31 -7.02 7.39 14.92
CA SER A 31 -8.37 7.82 14.57
C SER A 31 -9.33 6.66 14.26
N ASN A 32 -8.79 5.47 13.97
CA ASN A 32 -9.57 4.25 13.70
C ASN A 32 -8.76 2.99 14.02
N ASP A 33 -9.44 1.86 14.26
CA ASP A 33 -8.83 0.56 14.56
C ASP A 33 -7.90 0.06 13.44
N PHE A 34 -8.15 0.45 12.18
CA PHE A 34 -7.28 0.06 11.08
C PHE A 34 -6.00 0.92 10.95
N VAL A 35 -5.97 2.10 11.57
CA VAL A 35 -4.82 3.02 11.65
C VAL A 35 -3.91 2.62 12.82
N SER A 36 -2.61 2.92 12.74
CA SER A 36 -1.68 2.85 13.86
C SER A 36 -1.05 4.23 14.13
N PRO A 37 -0.76 4.56 15.40
CA PRO A 37 0.00 5.77 15.70
C PRO A 37 1.34 5.80 14.94
N ILE A 38 1.73 6.96 14.43
CA ILE A 38 2.97 7.06 13.63
C ILE A 38 4.21 6.68 14.46
N LYS A 39 4.22 7.00 15.76
CA LYS A 39 5.25 6.54 16.70
C LYS A 39 5.31 5.01 16.79
N TRP A 40 4.17 4.33 16.67
CA TRP A 40 4.13 2.87 16.64
C TRP A 40 4.82 2.32 15.40
N HIS A 41 4.61 2.89 14.21
CA HIS A 41 5.34 2.48 13.00
C HIS A 41 6.86 2.65 13.14
N LEU A 42 7.30 3.76 13.74
CA LEU A 42 8.71 4.02 14.00
C LEU A 42 9.36 2.96 14.91
N GLY A 43 8.64 2.58 15.97
CA GLY A 43 9.09 1.53 16.90
C GLY A 43 8.99 0.13 16.29
N HIS A 44 7.90 -0.18 15.60
CA HIS A 44 7.62 -1.48 14.99
C HIS A 44 8.64 -1.87 13.92
N THR A 45 8.93 -0.96 12.98
CA THR A 45 9.96 -1.21 11.96
C THR A 45 11.33 -1.46 12.59
N THR A 46 11.63 -0.80 13.71
CA THR A 46 12.87 -0.99 14.48
C THR A 46 12.89 -2.31 15.23
N TRP A 47 11.75 -2.67 15.84
CA TRP A 47 11.54 -3.95 16.50
C TRP A 47 11.74 -5.12 15.56
N PHE A 48 11.36 -5.01 14.28
CA PHE A 48 11.61 -6.05 13.30
C PHE A 48 13.11 -6.38 13.21
N PHE A 49 13.96 -5.37 13.01
CA PHE A 49 15.42 -5.55 12.95
C PHE A 49 16.00 -6.06 14.28
N GLU A 50 15.56 -5.51 15.41
CA GLU A 50 16.05 -5.97 16.72
C GLU A 50 15.70 -7.44 16.97
N ASN A 51 14.44 -7.81 16.75
CA ASN A 51 13.90 -9.12 17.11
C ASN A 51 14.35 -10.24 16.18
N PHE A 52 14.28 -10.02 14.85
CA PHE A 52 14.59 -11.08 13.89
C PHE A 52 16.09 -11.17 13.57
N ILE A 53 16.87 -10.11 13.81
CA ILE A 53 18.27 -10.03 13.41
C ILE A 53 19.19 -9.89 14.62
N LEU A 54 19.14 -8.76 15.34
CA LEU A 54 20.13 -8.46 16.37
C LEU A 54 20.08 -9.45 17.54
N GLN A 55 18.90 -9.84 17.99
CA GLN A 55 18.71 -10.83 19.08
C GLN A 55 19.21 -12.25 18.73
N LYS A 56 19.60 -12.52 17.49
CA LYS A 56 20.28 -13.79 17.12
C LYS A 56 21.77 -13.77 17.47
N SER A 57 22.34 -12.60 17.76
CA SER A 57 23.72 -12.45 18.21
C SER A 57 23.81 -12.65 19.73
N LYS A 58 24.72 -13.51 20.20
CA LYS A 58 24.84 -13.89 21.62
C LYS A 58 25.07 -12.69 22.56
N ASP A 59 25.80 -11.67 22.09
CA ASP A 59 26.21 -10.53 22.92
C ASP A 59 25.24 -9.33 22.83
N TYR A 60 24.17 -9.43 22.04
CA TYR A 60 23.25 -8.33 21.85
C TYR A 60 22.33 -8.14 23.07
N LYS A 61 22.34 -6.92 23.64
CA LYS A 61 21.43 -6.51 24.71
C LYS A 61 20.26 -5.75 24.10
N LYS A 62 19.03 -6.24 24.37
CA LYS A 62 17.80 -5.54 23.95
C LYS A 62 17.78 -4.12 24.50
N PHE A 63 17.26 -3.19 23.72
CA PHE A 63 17.12 -1.79 24.13
C PHE A 63 16.16 -1.64 25.32
N ASP A 64 14.99 -2.28 25.24
CA ASP A 64 14.00 -2.34 26.32
C ASP A 64 13.20 -3.64 26.20
N LYS A 65 13.06 -4.38 27.31
CA LYS A 65 12.36 -5.68 27.30
C LYS A 65 10.85 -5.54 27.03
N SER A 66 10.25 -4.41 27.38
CA SER A 66 8.82 -4.13 27.18
C SER A 66 8.45 -3.88 25.72
N PHE A 67 9.43 -3.51 24.88
CA PHE A 67 9.19 -3.11 23.49
C PHE A 67 8.70 -4.24 22.61
N ASN A 68 8.98 -5.50 22.97
CA ASN A 68 8.38 -6.63 22.27
C ASN A 68 6.85 -6.63 22.36
N TYR A 69 6.29 -6.37 23.54
CA TYR A 69 4.84 -6.32 23.71
C TYR A 69 4.22 -5.12 22.97
N ILE A 70 4.89 -3.97 23.00
CA ILE A 70 4.37 -2.73 22.41
C ILE A 70 4.43 -2.75 20.88
N PHE A 71 5.54 -3.26 20.33
CA PHE A 71 5.85 -3.12 18.90
C PHE A 71 5.76 -4.41 18.10
N ASN A 72 5.51 -5.58 18.70
CA ASN A 72 5.08 -6.74 17.92
C ASN A 72 3.70 -6.47 17.30
N SER A 73 3.57 -6.70 16.00
CA SER A 73 2.35 -6.43 15.24
C SER A 73 1.29 -7.51 15.43
N TYR A 74 1.67 -8.74 15.12
CA TYR A 74 0.78 -9.90 15.03
C TYR A 74 1.53 -11.23 15.11
N TYR A 75 2.83 -11.27 15.38
CA TYR A 75 3.59 -12.53 15.39
C TYR A 75 3.30 -13.30 16.67
N ASN A 76 2.34 -14.21 16.61
CA ASN A 76 1.92 -15.02 17.77
C ASN A 76 3.07 -15.93 18.23
N GLY A 77 3.85 -16.47 17.29
CA GLY A 77 5.02 -17.27 17.58
C GLY A 77 6.18 -16.48 18.21
N VAL A 78 6.15 -15.14 18.21
CA VAL A 78 7.15 -14.30 18.89
C VAL A 78 6.76 -14.07 20.35
N GLY A 79 5.49 -13.81 20.65
CA GLY A 79 4.98 -13.62 22.01
C GLY A 79 3.72 -12.77 22.04
N THR A 80 3.22 -12.45 23.23
CA THR A 80 2.07 -11.56 23.40
C THR A 80 2.37 -10.14 22.90
N TYR A 81 1.33 -9.46 22.43
CA TYR A 81 1.43 -8.11 21.87
C TYR A 81 0.23 -7.25 22.27
N ASN A 82 0.41 -5.94 22.21
CA ASN A 82 -0.68 -4.99 22.37
C ASN A 82 -1.65 -5.09 21.17
N PRO A 83 -2.96 -5.31 21.40
CA PRO A 83 -3.94 -5.36 20.33
C PRO A 83 -3.93 -4.11 19.45
N LYS A 84 -4.26 -4.27 18.16
CA LYS A 84 -4.13 -3.20 17.15
C LYS A 84 -5.00 -2.00 17.50
N GLU A 85 -6.24 -2.23 17.90
CA GLU A 85 -7.24 -1.25 18.31
C GLU A 85 -6.85 -0.49 19.60
N LYS A 86 -5.85 -0.98 20.34
CA LYS A 86 -5.35 -0.35 21.56
C LYS A 86 -4.00 0.34 21.37
N ARG A 87 -3.48 0.51 20.15
CA ARG A 87 -2.16 1.14 19.94
C ARG A 87 -2.17 2.62 20.33
N GLY A 88 -3.26 3.33 20.08
CA GLY A 88 -3.44 4.75 20.39
C GLY A 88 -3.66 5.06 21.87
N THR A 89 -3.93 4.05 22.70
CA THR A 89 -4.03 4.24 24.17
C THR A 89 -2.65 4.29 24.83
N ILE A 90 -1.58 3.97 24.09
CA ILE A 90 -0.22 3.88 24.60
C ILE A 90 0.54 5.21 24.44
N ASN A 91 0.48 6.03 25.48
CA ASN A 91 1.22 7.31 25.54
C ASN A 91 2.73 7.14 25.87
N ARG A 92 3.19 5.96 26.30
CA ARG A 92 4.61 5.61 26.55
C ARG A 92 5.02 4.35 25.79
N PRO A 93 6.20 4.28 25.16
CA PRO A 93 7.34 5.20 25.29
C PRO A 93 7.10 6.54 24.60
N LEU A 94 7.77 7.59 25.11
CA LEU A 94 7.78 8.93 24.47
C LEU A 94 8.44 8.85 23.09
N LEU A 95 8.05 9.74 22.17
CA LEU A 95 8.65 9.81 20.83
C LEU A 95 10.18 9.89 20.88
N LYS A 96 10.75 10.74 21.75
CA LYS A 96 12.20 10.85 21.94
C LYS A 96 12.88 9.52 22.32
N HIS A 97 12.17 8.64 23.03
CA HIS A 97 12.69 7.34 23.42
C HIS A 97 12.62 6.33 22.25
N VAL A 98 11.56 6.38 21.44
CA VAL A 98 11.47 5.63 20.18
C VAL A 98 12.55 6.07 19.18
N ILE A 99 12.86 7.37 19.11
CA ILE A 99 13.98 7.88 18.27
C ILE A 99 15.33 7.36 18.79
N LYS A 100 15.56 7.32 20.11
CA LYS A 100 16.77 6.71 20.69
C LYS A 100 16.85 5.22 20.35
N TYR A 101 15.73 4.51 20.40
CA TYR A 101 15.65 3.11 20.01
C TYR A 101 16.02 2.88 18.54
N ARG A 102 15.46 3.71 17.62
CA ARG A 102 15.85 3.71 16.21
C ARG A 102 17.35 3.84 16.05
N LYS A 103 17.95 4.89 16.64
CA LYS A 103 19.40 5.13 16.55
C LYS A 103 20.23 3.96 17.10
N HIS A 104 19.82 3.38 18.22
CA HIS A 104 20.50 2.24 18.82
C HIS A 104 20.52 1.02 17.87
N VAL A 105 19.37 0.66 17.31
CA VAL A 105 19.26 -0.48 16.38
C VAL A 105 19.95 -0.17 15.05
N ASP A 106 19.84 1.05 14.54
CA ASP A 106 20.50 1.48 13.30
C ASP A 106 22.03 1.36 13.41
N GLN A 107 22.63 1.78 14.52
CA GLN A 107 24.05 1.60 14.78
C GLN A 107 24.43 0.12 14.81
N ASN A 108 23.71 -0.70 15.59
CA ASN A 108 24.03 -2.13 15.72
C ASN A 108 23.86 -2.91 14.40
N ILE A 109 22.86 -2.55 13.58
CA ILE A 109 22.70 -3.14 12.24
C ILE A 109 23.84 -2.72 11.32
N THR A 110 24.25 -1.44 11.36
CA THR A 110 25.38 -0.95 10.55
C THR A 110 26.68 -1.66 10.95
N ASP A 111 26.96 -1.76 12.26
CA ASP A 111 28.13 -2.47 12.78
C ASP A 111 28.12 -3.96 12.41
N LEU A 112 26.94 -4.59 12.41
CA LEU A 112 26.77 -5.98 11.96
C LEU A 112 27.06 -6.11 10.46
N LEU A 113 26.54 -5.20 9.65
CA LEU A 113 26.69 -5.23 8.19
C LEU A 113 28.10 -4.90 7.71
N ASP A 114 28.89 -4.16 8.48
CA ASP A 114 30.31 -3.90 8.19
C ASP A 114 31.20 -5.14 8.38
N LYS A 115 30.70 -6.18 9.07
CA LYS A 115 31.40 -7.46 9.19
C LYS A 115 31.36 -8.22 7.86
N LYS A 116 32.52 -8.69 7.37
CA LYS A 116 32.67 -9.30 6.03
C LYS A 116 31.97 -10.67 5.85
N ASN A 117 31.52 -11.33 6.91
CA ASN A 117 31.03 -12.72 6.88
C ASN A 117 29.54 -12.85 7.23
N LEU A 118 28.67 -12.12 6.52
CA LEU A 118 27.21 -12.28 6.67
C LEU A 118 26.71 -13.54 5.95
N THR A 119 25.99 -14.41 6.67
CA THR A 119 25.36 -15.58 6.06
C THR A 119 24.23 -15.17 5.10
N PRO A 120 23.88 -16.01 4.10
CA PRO A 120 22.75 -15.75 3.22
C PRO A 120 21.43 -15.50 3.97
N LYS A 121 21.18 -16.25 5.06
CA LYS A 121 20.00 -16.05 5.93
C LYS A 121 19.98 -14.64 6.53
N PHE A 122 21.12 -14.13 7.01
CA PHE A 122 21.17 -12.77 7.55
C PHE A 122 20.95 -11.70 6.48
N LYS A 123 21.54 -11.85 5.29
CA LYS A 123 21.32 -10.92 4.17
C LYS A 123 19.84 -10.85 3.78
N PHE A 124 19.20 -12.01 3.64
CA PHE A 124 17.76 -12.10 3.38
C PHE A 124 16.92 -11.40 4.45
N LEU A 125 17.21 -11.60 5.75
CA LEU A 125 16.47 -10.93 6.82
C LEU A 125 16.61 -9.41 6.80
N ILE A 126 17.79 -8.90 6.45
CA ILE A 126 18.00 -7.46 6.28
C ILE A 126 17.18 -6.94 5.10
N GLU A 127 17.22 -7.61 3.95
CA GLU A 127 16.42 -7.23 2.77
C GLU A 127 14.92 -7.29 3.05
N LEU A 128 14.46 -8.31 3.77
CA LEU A 128 13.08 -8.42 4.24
C LEU A 128 12.71 -7.27 5.17
N GLY A 129 13.56 -6.94 6.15
CA GLY A 129 13.33 -5.81 7.06
C GLY A 129 13.29 -4.46 6.35
N ILE A 130 14.13 -4.27 5.33
CA ILE A 130 14.14 -3.07 4.47
C ILE A 130 12.80 -2.96 3.73
N ASN A 131 12.34 -4.03 3.10
CA ASN A 131 11.06 -4.04 2.37
C ASN A 131 9.86 -3.90 3.33
N HIS A 132 9.92 -4.51 4.52
CA HIS A 132 8.93 -4.33 5.58
C HIS A 132 8.82 -2.86 6.02
N GLU A 133 9.95 -2.16 6.22
CA GLU A 133 9.91 -0.73 6.54
C GLU A 133 9.36 0.11 5.37
N GLN A 134 9.60 -0.28 4.13
CA GLN A 134 8.98 0.37 2.97
C GLN A 134 7.45 0.22 2.93
N GLN A 135 6.89 -0.93 3.33
CA GLN A 135 5.44 -1.08 3.53
C GLN A 135 4.94 -0.10 4.60
N HIS A 136 5.68 0.02 5.70
CA HIS A 136 5.34 0.94 6.77
C HIS A 136 5.51 2.42 6.40
N GLN A 137 6.37 2.78 5.46
CA GLN A 137 6.43 4.14 4.92
C GLN A 137 5.14 4.52 4.20
N GLU A 138 4.56 3.59 3.46
CA GLU A 138 3.27 3.79 2.81
C GLU A 138 2.14 3.90 3.85
N LEU A 139 2.12 2.98 4.83
CA LEU A 139 1.13 3.01 5.92
C LEU A 139 1.21 4.30 6.74
N ILE A 140 2.41 4.82 7.04
CA ILE A 140 2.59 6.11 7.73
C ILE A 140 1.83 7.22 6.98
N LEU A 141 1.92 7.26 5.66
CA LEU A 141 1.24 8.28 4.86
C LEU A 141 -0.29 8.09 4.88
N MET A 142 -0.77 6.86 4.74
CA MET A 142 -2.20 6.54 4.85
C MET A 142 -2.76 6.96 6.23
N ASP A 143 -2.01 6.66 7.29
CA ASP A 143 -2.40 6.87 8.67
C ASP A 143 -2.33 8.36 9.07
N VAL A 144 -1.33 9.10 8.57
CA VAL A 144 -1.28 10.58 8.69
C VAL A 144 -2.51 11.21 8.03
N LEU A 145 -2.83 10.80 6.80
CA LEU A 145 -3.97 11.35 6.06
C LEU A 145 -5.27 11.08 6.82
N ASN A 146 -5.45 9.89 7.37
CA ASN A 146 -6.65 9.53 8.13
C ASN A 146 -6.75 10.32 9.45
N ASN A 147 -5.65 10.42 10.22
CA ASN A 147 -5.61 11.19 11.46
C ASN A 147 -5.97 12.66 11.20
N PHE A 148 -5.39 13.26 10.15
CA PHE A 148 -5.63 14.66 9.83
C PHE A 148 -7.04 14.90 9.27
N PHE A 149 -7.58 13.96 8.49
CA PHE A 149 -8.96 14.03 8.04
C PHE A 149 -9.95 14.00 9.21
N ASN A 150 -9.71 13.19 10.23
CA ASN A 150 -10.60 13.09 11.39
C ASN A 150 -10.46 14.27 12.36
N ASN A 151 -9.36 15.03 12.29
CA ASN A 151 -9.22 16.25 13.07
C ASN A 151 -10.20 17.34 12.57
N PRO A 152 -11.01 17.97 13.44
CA PRO A 152 -11.94 19.03 13.04
C PRO A 152 -11.26 20.24 12.36
N LEU A 153 -10.01 20.52 12.71
CA LEU A 153 -9.23 21.62 12.12
C LEU A 153 -8.69 21.29 10.72
N LYS A 154 -8.78 20.03 10.27
CA LYS A 154 -8.32 19.58 8.94
C LYS A 154 -6.89 20.06 8.60
N PRO A 155 -5.89 19.75 9.46
CA PRO A 155 -4.53 20.24 9.26
C PRO A 155 -3.91 19.74 7.95
N GLU A 156 -3.00 20.54 7.40
CA GLU A 156 -2.26 20.21 6.18
C GLU A 156 -0.96 19.48 6.54
N TYR A 157 -0.66 18.36 5.87
CA TYR A 157 0.65 17.71 5.98
C TYR A 157 1.69 18.37 5.06
N LEU A 158 1.25 18.92 3.93
CA LEU A 158 2.06 19.61 2.93
C LEU A 158 1.41 20.92 2.53
N LYS A 159 2.23 21.93 2.24
CA LYS A 159 1.71 23.20 1.72
C LYS A 159 1.10 23.02 0.32
N PRO A 160 -0.09 23.60 0.04
CA PRO A 160 -0.75 23.51 -1.25
C PRO A 160 0.18 23.93 -2.39
N LYS A 161 0.23 23.12 -3.44
CA LYS A 161 0.91 23.46 -4.70
C LYS A 161 -0.12 23.80 -5.76
N LYS A 162 0.10 24.88 -6.51
CA LYS A 162 -0.69 25.20 -7.70
C LYS A 162 -0.37 24.18 -8.80
N ASN A 163 -1.31 23.29 -9.10
CA ASN A 163 -1.20 22.39 -10.24
C ASN A 163 -2.04 22.91 -11.42
N LYS A 164 -1.53 22.72 -12.63
CA LYS A 164 -2.30 22.93 -13.84
C LYS A 164 -3.24 21.76 -14.04
N ARG A 165 -4.53 22.04 -14.24
CA ARG A 165 -5.52 21.05 -14.66
C ARG A 165 -5.06 20.42 -15.97
N LYS A 166 -5.20 19.11 -16.08
CA LYS A 166 -4.95 18.36 -17.32
C LYS A 166 -6.26 17.74 -17.78
N ASN A 167 -6.34 17.40 -19.05
CA ASN A 167 -7.51 16.67 -19.55
C ASN A 167 -7.30 15.19 -19.26
N HIS A 168 -8.26 14.57 -18.58
CA HIS A 168 -8.33 13.12 -18.47
C HIS A 168 -8.65 12.52 -19.84
N LYS A 169 -7.97 11.43 -20.21
CA LYS A 169 -8.18 10.75 -21.49
C LYS A 169 -8.26 9.25 -21.28
N HIS A 170 -9.23 8.62 -21.94
CA HIS A 170 -9.32 7.17 -22.02
C HIS A 170 -8.32 6.63 -23.03
N ILE A 171 -7.21 6.10 -22.52
CA ILE A 171 -6.20 5.43 -23.33
C ILE A 171 -6.31 3.93 -23.01
N LEU A 172 -6.60 3.15 -24.04
CA LEU A 172 -6.76 1.69 -23.92
C LEU A 172 -5.45 0.99 -24.28
N TRP A 173 -5.00 0.12 -23.39
CA TRP A 173 -4.04 -0.92 -23.70
C TRP A 173 -4.78 -2.19 -24.09
N LYS A 174 -4.32 -2.90 -25.12
CA LYS A 174 -5.02 -4.06 -25.67
C LYS A 174 -4.09 -5.24 -25.80
N ASN A 175 -4.45 -6.36 -25.16
CA ASN A 175 -3.94 -7.67 -25.53
C ASN A 175 -4.93 -8.31 -26.49
N LYS A 176 -4.58 -8.37 -27.79
CA LYS A 176 -5.50 -8.85 -28.83
C LYS A 176 -5.49 -10.36 -29.03
N THR A 177 -4.55 -11.07 -28.42
CA THR A 177 -4.37 -12.51 -28.62
C THR A 177 -4.52 -13.24 -27.29
N LYS A 178 -4.92 -14.50 -27.38
CA LYS A 178 -4.89 -15.42 -26.24
C LYS A 178 -3.43 -15.67 -25.87
N THR A 179 -3.08 -15.53 -24.59
CA THR A 179 -1.69 -15.57 -24.12
C THR A 179 -1.53 -16.54 -22.97
N LEU A 180 -0.63 -17.51 -23.08
CA LEU A 180 -0.14 -18.26 -21.92
C LEU A 180 0.86 -17.38 -21.17
N PHE A 181 0.46 -16.87 -20.01
CA PHE A 181 1.26 -15.95 -19.21
C PHE A 181 1.87 -16.67 -18.00
N ASN A 182 3.20 -16.57 -17.87
CA ASN A 182 3.92 -17.03 -16.68
C ASN A 182 3.98 -15.90 -15.66
N PHE A 183 3.24 -16.04 -14.56
CA PHE A 183 3.13 -15.05 -13.49
C PHE A 183 3.95 -15.48 -12.26
N GLY A 184 4.22 -14.53 -11.37
CA GLY A 184 5.08 -14.73 -10.21
C GLY A 184 6.56 -14.49 -10.51
N VAL A 185 7.39 -14.59 -9.48
CA VAL A 185 8.82 -14.26 -9.56
C VAL A 185 9.63 -15.31 -10.36
N THR A 186 10.37 -14.85 -11.36
CA THR A 186 11.16 -15.70 -12.27
C THR A 186 12.68 -15.59 -12.06
N ASP A 187 13.13 -14.63 -11.25
CA ASP A 187 14.54 -14.39 -10.96
C ASP A 187 14.85 -14.56 -9.46
N ASN A 188 16.13 -14.41 -9.10
CA ASN A 188 16.59 -14.50 -7.71
C ASN A 188 16.52 -13.15 -6.96
N SER A 189 15.75 -12.17 -7.47
CA SER A 189 15.57 -10.89 -6.77
C SER A 189 14.69 -11.06 -5.53
N PHE A 190 14.78 -10.10 -4.61
CA PHE A 190 13.91 -10.11 -3.43
C PHE A 190 12.43 -10.06 -3.85
N HIS A 191 11.65 -10.95 -3.25
CA HIS A 191 10.20 -11.02 -3.37
C HIS A 191 9.61 -11.50 -2.04
N TYR A 192 8.36 -11.16 -1.80
CA TYR A 192 7.61 -11.80 -0.72
C TYR A 192 7.24 -13.23 -1.12
N ASP A 193 7.15 -14.14 -0.14
CA ASP A 193 6.75 -15.52 -0.36
C ASP A 193 5.43 -15.63 -1.15
N ASN A 194 4.49 -14.71 -0.94
CA ASN A 194 3.20 -14.67 -1.63
C ASN A 194 3.26 -14.38 -3.15
N GLU A 195 4.42 -13.97 -3.67
CA GLU A 195 4.70 -13.72 -5.09
C GLU A 195 5.27 -14.97 -5.80
N SER A 196 5.40 -16.07 -5.06
CA SER A 196 6.04 -17.32 -5.49
C SER A 196 5.16 -18.55 -5.21
N PRO A 197 5.38 -19.68 -5.91
CA PRO A 197 6.29 -19.87 -7.04
C PRO A 197 5.73 -19.29 -8.35
N THR A 198 6.58 -19.24 -9.39
CA THR A 198 6.10 -19.00 -10.76
C THR A 198 5.08 -20.07 -11.16
N ASN A 199 4.00 -19.63 -11.81
CA ASN A 199 2.96 -20.48 -12.38
C ASN A 199 2.52 -19.92 -13.74
N SER A 200 1.63 -20.62 -14.43
CA SER A 200 1.10 -20.19 -15.73
C SER A 200 -0.42 -20.09 -15.70
N VAL A 201 -0.96 -19.09 -16.39
CA VAL A 201 -2.40 -18.92 -16.62
C VAL A 201 -2.63 -18.49 -18.06
N GLU A 202 -3.76 -18.92 -18.62
CA GLU A 202 -4.17 -18.48 -19.94
C GLU A 202 -5.02 -17.21 -19.83
N ILE A 203 -4.56 -16.14 -20.47
CA ILE A 203 -5.25 -14.84 -20.51
C ILE A 203 -5.94 -14.71 -21.86
N CYS A 204 -7.27 -14.54 -21.85
CA CYS A 204 -8.06 -14.23 -23.04
C CYS A 204 -7.77 -12.81 -23.55
N PRO A 205 -8.07 -12.51 -24.83
CA PRO A 205 -7.98 -11.14 -25.33
C PRO A 205 -8.78 -10.15 -24.47
N PHE A 206 -8.13 -9.05 -24.08
CA PHE A 206 -8.74 -8.03 -23.22
C PHE A 206 -8.19 -6.63 -23.52
N GLU A 207 -8.94 -5.63 -23.11
CA GLU A 207 -8.52 -4.24 -23.06
C GLU A 207 -8.54 -3.72 -21.61
N LEU A 208 -7.64 -2.78 -21.32
CA LEU A 208 -7.45 -2.17 -20.02
C LEU A 208 -7.29 -0.66 -20.18
N ASN A 209 -7.98 0.12 -19.35
CA ASN A 209 -7.70 1.55 -19.22
C ASN A 209 -6.31 1.75 -18.59
N ILE A 210 -5.43 2.46 -19.31
CA ILE A 210 -4.09 2.83 -18.81
C ILE A 210 -4.18 3.92 -17.74
N ASP A 211 -5.21 4.74 -17.74
CA ASP A 211 -5.46 5.66 -16.63
C ASP A 211 -6.49 5.06 -15.67
N PHE A 212 -6.48 5.55 -14.44
CA PHE A 212 -7.51 5.23 -13.45
C PHE A 212 -8.79 5.98 -13.78
N VAL A 213 -9.93 5.45 -13.34
CA VAL A 213 -11.22 6.15 -13.39
C VAL A 213 -11.09 7.51 -12.70
N SER A 214 -11.58 8.56 -13.36
CA SER A 214 -11.49 9.94 -12.89
C SER A 214 -12.59 10.33 -11.90
N ASN A 215 -12.36 11.41 -11.15
CA ASN A 215 -13.36 11.99 -10.27
C ASN A 215 -14.63 12.43 -11.02
N ASN A 216 -14.53 12.92 -12.27
CA ASN A 216 -15.69 13.29 -13.08
C ASN A 216 -16.54 12.06 -13.44
N GLU A 217 -15.90 10.96 -13.83
CA GLU A 217 -16.64 9.72 -14.08
C GLU A 217 -17.28 9.18 -12.80
N TRP A 218 -16.63 9.35 -11.64
CA TRP A 218 -17.21 8.99 -10.35
C TRP A 218 -18.39 9.87 -9.96
N LEU A 219 -18.32 11.19 -10.24
CA LEU A 219 -19.44 12.10 -10.08
C LEU A 219 -20.62 11.70 -10.98
N GLU A 220 -20.37 11.25 -12.20
CA GLU A 220 -21.41 10.69 -13.07
C GLU A 220 -22.10 9.48 -12.43
N PHE A 221 -21.33 8.56 -11.83
CA PHE A 221 -21.89 7.43 -11.07
C PHE A 221 -22.77 7.89 -9.90
N ILE A 222 -22.31 8.88 -9.12
CA ILE A 222 -23.09 9.45 -8.01
C ILE A 222 -24.37 10.12 -8.53
N ASN A 223 -24.28 10.93 -9.59
CA ASN A 223 -25.40 11.68 -10.16
C ASN A 223 -26.44 10.78 -10.86
N ASN A 224 -26.07 9.55 -11.22
CA ASN A 224 -26.97 8.53 -11.77
C ASN A 224 -27.41 7.51 -10.69
N ASP A 225 -27.50 7.97 -9.44
CA ASP A 225 -27.95 7.21 -8.27
C ASP A 225 -27.15 5.92 -8.01
N GLY A 226 -25.86 5.89 -8.36
CA GLY A 226 -25.01 4.72 -8.24
C GLY A 226 -25.01 4.07 -6.84
N TYR A 227 -25.03 4.87 -5.77
CA TYR A 227 -25.09 4.38 -4.38
C TYR A 227 -26.52 4.02 -3.89
N ASN A 228 -27.55 4.19 -4.74
CA ASN A 228 -28.95 3.89 -4.43
C ASN A 228 -29.54 2.77 -5.31
N ARG A 229 -28.75 2.20 -6.21
CA ARG A 229 -29.17 1.22 -7.21
C ARG A 229 -28.65 -0.19 -6.90
N PRO A 230 -29.41 -1.05 -6.18
CA PRO A 230 -28.91 -2.33 -5.67
C PRO A 230 -28.42 -3.28 -6.75
N GLU A 231 -28.95 -3.19 -7.98
CA GLU A 231 -28.53 -4.02 -9.11
C GLU A 231 -27.06 -3.81 -9.51
N LEU A 232 -26.47 -2.67 -9.14
CA LEU A 232 -25.06 -2.37 -9.39
C LEU A 232 -24.13 -3.03 -8.36
N TRP A 233 -24.61 -3.50 -7.21
CA TRP A 233 -23.76 -3.89 -6.08
C TRP A 233 -23.69 -5.39 -5.86
N LEU A 234 -22.58 -5.87 -5.29
CA LEU A 234 -22.55 -7.20 -4.68
C LEU A 234 -23.43 -7.16 -3.43
N SER A 235 -24.02 -8.28 -3.02
CA SER A 235 -24.88 -8.33 -1.82
C SER A 235 -24.18 -7.76 -0.58
N ASP A 236 -22.95 -8.21 -0.30
CA ASP A 236 -22.16 -7.71 0.83
C ASP A 236 -21.78 -6.23 0.67
N GLY A 237 -21.52 -5.80 -0.58
CA GLY A 237 -21.25 -4.40 -0.89
C GLY A 237 -22.45 -3.49 -0.64
N TRP A 238 -23.65 -3.94 -1.01
CA TRP A 238 -24.90 -3.23 -0.73
C TRP A 238 -25.14 -3.12 0.78
N ASN A 239 -25.00 -4.24 1.50
CA ASN A 239 -25.12 -4.26 2.96
C ASN A 239 -24.11 -3.33 3.62
N PHE A 240 -22.87 -3.31 3.13
CA PHE A 240 -21.81 -2.42 3.61
C PHE A 240 -22.17 -0.94 3.42
N ILE A 241 -22.55 -0.52 2.21
CA ILE A 241 -22.86 0.91 1.99
C ILE A 241 -24.10 1.36 2.75
N LYS A 242 -25.08 0.48 2.98
CA LYS A 242 -26.26 0.80 3.79
C LYS A 242 -25.94 0.86 5.28
N LYS A 243 -25.16 -0.09 5.80
CA LYS A 243 -24.77 -0.13 7.21
C LYS A 243 -23.96 1.10 7.63
N TYR A 244 -23.07 1.58 6.76
CA TYR A 244 -22.15 2.68 7.06
C TYR A 244 -22.49 3.99 6.33
N ASP A 245 -23.69 4.08 5.74
CA ASP A 245 -24.18 5.24 4.97
C ASP A 245 -23.17 5.79 3.94
N VAL A 246 -22.52 4.90 3.19
CA VAL A 246 -21.49 5.27 2.21
C VAL A 246 -22.16 5.81 0.94
N LYS A 247 -21.86 7.07 0.60
CA LYS A 247 -22.47 7.80 -0.53
C LYS A 247 -21.47 8.43 -1.51
N LYS A 248 -20.18 8.35 -1.20
CA LYS A 248 -19.06 8.99 -1.92
C LYS A 248 -17.74 8.39 -1.45
N PRO A 249 -16.64 8.49 -2.23
CA PRO A 249 -15.30 8.04 -1.82
C PRO A 249 -14.86 8.59 -0.46
N LEU A 250 -13.99 7.86 0.24
CA LEU A 250 -13.47 8.31 1.53
C LEU A 250 -12.65 9.60 1.33
N TYR A 251 -12.76 10.51 2.29
CA TYR A 251 -12.19 11.88 2.27
C TYR A 251 -12.88 12.91 1.37
N TRP A 252 -13.91 12.53 0.59
CA TRP A 252 -14.79 13.54 0.00
C TRP A 252 -15.66 14.16 1.10
N LEU A 253 -15.62 15.48 1.23
CA LEU A 253 -16.46 16.23 2.16
C LEU A 253 -17.87 16.38 1.58
N ASP A 254 -17.96 16.56 0.27
CA ASP A 254 -19.17 16.59 -0.54
C ASP A 254 -18.80 16.31 -2.01
N ASN A 255 -19.69 16.62 -2.96
CA ASN A 255 -19.44 16.43 -4.40
C ASN A 255 -18.61 17.57 -5.03
N LYS A 256 -18.07 18.49 -4.22
CA LYS A 256 -17.27 19.65 -4.66
C LYS A 256 -15.89 19.69 -4.01
N PHE A 257 -15.74 19.20 -2.79
CA PHE A 257 -14.54 19.28 -1.98
C PHE A 257 -14.09 17.91 -1.46
N LYS A 258 -12.78 17.69 -1.47
CA LYS A 258 -12.11 16.55 -0.85
C LYS A 258 -11.04 17.03 0.12
N PHE A 259 -10.65 16.16 1.03
CA PHE A 259 -9.48 16.34 1.87
C PHE A 259 -8.30 15.54 1.31
N SER A 260 -7.10 16.12 1.36
CA SER A 260 -5.85 15.48 0.95
C SER A 260 -4.69 15.90 1.88
N PHE A 261 -3.46 15.53 1.54
CA PHE A 261 -2.28 16.02 2.25
C PHE A 261 -2.12 17.55 2.21
N PHE A 262 -2.83 18.23 1.31
CA PHE A 262 -2.83 19.68 1.14
C PHE A 262 -4.01 20.37 1.84
N GLY A 263 -4.74 19.65 2.70
CA GLY A 263 -5.93 20.16 3.39
C GLY A 263 -7.21 19.97 2.56
N VAL A 264 -8.17 20.87 2.75
CA VAL A 264 -9.43 20.86 2.00
C VAL A 264 -9.24 21.53 0.64
N GLU A 265 -9.50 20.78 -0.42
CA GLU A 265 -9.38 21.26 -1.80
C GLU A 265 -10.63 20.97 -2.63
N ARG A 266 -10.83 21.72 -3.71
CA ARG A 266 -11.86 21.39 -4.70
C ARG A 266 -11.48 20.10 -5.41
N ILE A 267 -12.48 19.25 -5.65
CA ILE A 267 -12.31 18.04 -6.46
C ILE A 267 -11.90 18.47 -7.88
N ASP A 268 -10.74 18.00 -8.34
CA ASP A 268 -10.35 18.09 -9.74
C ASP A 268 -10.94 16.89 -10.47
N GLY A 269 -11.89 17.18 -11.36
CA GLY A 269 -12.59 16.18 -12.15
C GLY A 269 -11.69 15.31 -13.03
N SER A 270 -10.49 15.78 -13.37
CA SER A 270 -9.53 15.05 -14.20
C SER A 270 -8.64 14.09 -13.42
N GLU A 271 -8.48 14.30 -12.11
CA GLU A 271 -7.67 13.44 -11.26
C GLU A 271 -8.36 12.08 -11.08
N PRO A 272 -7.59 10.98 -11.00
CA PRO A 272 -8.10 9.70 -10.54
C PRO A 272 -8.89 9.80 -9.25
N VAL A 273 -9.98 9.04 -9.19
CA VAL A 273 -10.69 8.79 -7.93
C VAL A 273 -9.87 7.85 -7.06
N SER A 274 -9.74 8.21 -5.78
CA SER A 274 -8.97 7.45 -4.80
C SER A 274 -9.82 7.12 -3.57
N HIS A 275 -9.29 6.23 -2.71
CA HIS A 275 -9.90 5.86 -1.43
C HIS A 275 -11.29 5.23 -1.57
N ILE A 276 -11.41 4.36 -2.56
CA ILE A 276 -12.59 3.55 -2.85
C ILE A 276 -12.38 2.11 -2.39
N SER A 277 -13.45 1.50 -1.89
CA SER A 277 -13.50 0.08 -1.53
C SER A 277 -13.53 -0.80 -2.78
N PHE A 278 -13.26 -2.11 -2.62
CA PHE A 278 -13.46 -3.07 -3.70
C PHE A 278 -14.93 -3.09 -4.15
N TYR A 279 -15.87 -3.02 -3.21
CA TYR A 279 -17.30 -2.99 -3.51
C TYR A 279 -17.69 -1.79 -4.38
N GLU A 280 -17.16 -0.61 -4.05
CA GLU A 280 -17.33 0.61 -4.83
C GLU A 280 -16.72 0.46 -6.24
N ALA A 281 -15.52 -0.11 -6.34
CA ALA A 281 -14.83 -0.34 -7.62
C ALA A 281 -15.59 -1.33 -8.53
N ASP A 282 -16.12 -2.42 -7.95
CA ASP A 282 -16.93 -3.41 -8.67
C ASP A 282 -18.26 -2.81 -9.14
N ALA A 283 -18.97 -2.09 -8.27
CA ALA A 283 -20.24 -1.46 -8.62
C ALA A 283 -20.09 -0.42 -9.73
N PHE A 284 -19.02 0.38 -9.66
CA PHE A 284 -18.67 1.32 -10.72
C PHE A 284 -18.37 0.61 -12.05
N SER A 285 -17.65 -0.51 -12.01
CA SER A 285 -17.34 -1.30 -13.20
C SER A 285 -18.62 -1.79 -13.89
N ARG A 286 -19.59 -2.29 -13.12
CA ARG A 286 -20.91 -2.68 -13.65
C ARG A 286 -21.70 -1.52 -14.22
N PHE A 287 -21.69 -0.36 -13.56
CA PHE A 287 -22.31 0.86 -14.07
C PHE A 287 -21.77 1.23 -15.46
N LYS A 288 -20.45 1.10 -15.67
CA LYS A 288 -19.80 1.34 -16.97
C LYS A 288 -19.90 0.17 -17.94
N LYS A 289 -20.60 -0.93 -17.60
CA LYS A 289 -20.68 -2.17 -18.40
C LYS A 289 -19.29 -2.74 -18.75
N LYS A 290 -18.38 -2.66 -17.78
CA LYS A 290 -17.01 -3.16 -17.81
C LYS A 290 -16.80 -4.07 -16.60
N ARG A 291 -15.57 -4.49 -16.33
CA ARG A 291 -15.20 -5.29 -15.18
C ARG A 291 -13.91 -4.82 -14.53
N LEU A 292 -13.65 -5.31 -13.33
CA LEU A 292 -12.33 -5.31 -12.75
C LEU A 292 -11.40 -6.24 -13.55
N PRO A 293 -10.12 -5.88 -13.73
CA PRO A 293 -9.11 -6.80 -14.25
C PRO A 293 -8.78 -7.87 -13.21
N THR A 294 -8.36 -9.05 -13.64
CA THR A 294 -7.73 -10.04 -12.76
C THR A 294 -6.33 -9.58 -12.34
N GLU A 295 -5.77 -10.14 -11.27
CA GLU A 295 -4.37 -9.85 -10.90
C GLU A 295 -3.37 -10.23 -11.98
N PHE A 296 -3.68 -11.27 -12.77
CA PHE A 296 -2.84 -11.76 -13.86
C PHE A 296 -2.88 -10.84 -15.08
N GLU A 297 -4.03 -10.26 -15.41
CA GLU A 297 -4.15 -9.26 -16.47
C GLU A 297 -3.37 -7.99 -16.14
N ILE A 298 -3.45 -7.51 -14.89
CA ILE A 298 -2.63 -6.38 -14.45
C ILE A 298 -1.16 -6.76 -14.44
N GLU A 299 -0.78 -7.91 -13.90
CA GLU A 299 0.62 -8.34 -13.88
C GLU A 299 1.19 -8.46 -15.29
N TYR A 300 0.44 -9.04 -16.23
CA TYR A 300 0.83 -9.08 -17.63
C TYR A 300 1.01 -7.67 -18.19
N PHE A 301 0.04 -6.77 -18.03
CA PHE A 301 0.17 -5.36 -18.41
C PHE A 301 1.43 -4.71 -17.80
N LEU A 302 1.71 -4.93 -16.52
CA LEU A 302 2.87 -4.37 -15.82
C LEU A 302 4.20 -4.93 -16.33
N THR A 303 4.26 -6.21 -16.74
CA THR A 303 5.47 -6.82 -17.35
C THR A 303 5.75 -6.30 -18.76
N GLN A 304 4.71 -5.96 -19.52
CA GLN A 304 4.85 -5.44 -20.88
C GLN A 304 5.23 -3.95 -20.94
N ASN A 305 5.31 -3.27 -19.79
CA ASN A 305 5.52 -1.83 -19.72
C ASN A 305 6.65 -1.45 -18.76
N LYS A 306 7.23 -0.26 -18.95
CA LYS A 306 8.36 0.20 -18.12
C LYS A 306 7.91 0.44 -16.68
N LYS A 307 8.75 0.08 -15.72
CA LYS A 307 8.57 0.38 -14.29
C LYS A 307 8.74 1.87 -13.99
N LYS A 308 7.77 2.67 -14.42
CA LYS A 308 7.69 4.12 -14.30
C LYS A 308 6.26 4.56 -13.93
N GLY A 309 6.18 5.70 -13.26
CA GLY A 309 4.95 6.43 -12.93
C GLY A 309 5.13 7.24 -11.65
N ASN A 310 4.02 7.64 -11.02
CA ASN A 310 4.03 8.45 -9.80
C ASN A 310 4.27 7.57 -8.57
N LEU A 311 5.49 7.55 -8.03
CA LEU A 311 5.91 6.74 -6.89
C LEU A 311 6.50 7.65 -5.79
N LEU A 312 6.84 7.08 -4.63
CA LEU A 312 7.27 7.87 -3.46
C LEU A 312 8.44 8.82 -3.75
N GLU A 313 9.39 8.40 -4.58
CA GLU A 313 10.57 9.18 -4.95
C GLU A 313 10.25 10.42 -5.79
N ASN A 314 9.08 10.47 -6.45
CA ASN A 314 8.61 11.68 -7.11
C ASN A 314 8.20 12.77 -6.10
N ALA A 315 7.94 12.40 -4.84
CA ALA A 315 7.44 13.28 -3.79
C ALA A 315 6.18 14.08 -4.20
N ASN A 316 5.36 13.47 -5.06
CA ASN A 316 4.11 14.02 -5.52
C ASN A 316 2.94 13.25 -4.90
N PHE A 317 2.56 13.69 -3.70
CA PHE A 317 1.50 13.09 -2.87
C PHE A 317 0.09 13.51 -3.34
N LYS A 318 -0.15 13.39 -4.65
CA LYS A 318 -1.41 13.69 -5.30
C LYS A 318 -1.63 12.75 -6.47
N GLU A 319 -2.88 12.39 -6.73
CA GLU A 319 -3.25 11.67 -7.93
C GLU A 319 -2.90 12.50 -9.18
N ILE A 320 -2.36 11.85 -10.21
CA ILE A 320 -2.08 12.49 -11.51
C ILE A 320 -2.85 11.82 -12.62
N SER A 321 -3.40 12.62 -13.53
CA SER A 321 -3.94 12.12 -14.80
C SER A 321 -2.83 11.96 -15.83
N ILE A 322 -3.03 11.03 -16.75
CA ILE A 322 -2.06 10.71 -17.80
C ILE A 322 -2.34 11.52 -19.08
N ASN A 323 -1.29 12.06 -19.70
CA ASN A 323 -1.36 12.68 -21.04
C ASN A 323 -0.87 11.71 -22.13
N ASN A 324 -1.40 11.85 -23.35
CA ASN A 324 -1.25 10.90 -24.47
C ASN A 324 0.18 10.48 -24.85
N GLU A 325 1.17 11.37 -24.78
CA GLU A 325 2.46 11.11 -25.45
C GLU A 325 3.28 9.97 -24.84
N ASN A 326 2.98 9.53 -23.60
CA ASN A 326 3.72 8.48 -22.90
C ASN A 326 2.84 7.71 -21.90
N ALA A 327 1.63 7.30 -22.32
CA ALA A 327 0.64 6.76 -21.40
C ALA A 327 1.13 5.55 -20.57
N THR A 328 1.85 4.64 -21.22
CA THR A 328 2.43 3.44 -20.60
C THR A 328 3.64 3.72 -19.71
N GLU A 329 4.18 4.95 -19.70
CA GLU A 329 5.19 5.35 -18.71
C GLU A 329 4.59 5.62 -17.32
N ASN A 330 3.27 5.49 -17.15
CA ASN A 330 2.56 5.59 -15.88
C ASN A 330 1.81 4.28 -15.55
N SER A 331 2.35 3.14 -15.98
CA SER A 331 1.78 1.82 -15.66
C SER A 331 1.90 1.47 -14.19
N TYR A 332 2.88 2.03 -13.46
CA TYR A 332 3.08 1.82 -12.03
C TYR A 332 2.78 3.08 -11.22
N GLY A 333 2.49 2.92 -9.93
CA GLY A 333 2.26 4.02 -9.02
C GLY A 333 0.91 4.70 -9.22
N ASN A 334 0.81 5.93 -8.69
CA ASN A 334 -0.41 6.73 -8.57
C ASN A 334 -1.38 6.14 -7.54
N LEU A 335 -2.04 5.02 -7.84
CA LEU A 335 -2.96 4.33 -6.95
C LEU A 335 -2.80 2.82 -7.08
N TRP A 336 -3.06 2.08 -6.02
CA TRP A 336 -3.24 0.64 -6.10
C TRP A 336 -4.51 0.32 -6.91
N CYS A 337 -4.39 -0.52 -7.94
CA CYS A 337 -5.54 -0.96 -8.73
C CYS A 337 -6.20 -2.17 -8.06
N TRP A 338 -7.46 -2.04 -7.66
CA TRP A 338 -8.28 -3.20 -7.29
C TRP A 338 -8.35 -4.21 -8.44
N THR A 339 -8.31 -5.50 -8.11
CA THR A 339 -8.48 -6.60 -9.06
C THR A 339 -9.63 -7.49 -8.64
N SER A 340 -10.17 -8.29 -9.57
CA SER A 340 -11.20 -9.29 -9.28
C SER A 340 -10.65 -10.56 -8.60
N SER A 341 -9.35 -10.62 -8.32
CA SER A 341 -8.68 -11.78 -7.74
C SER A 341 -8.71 -11.75 -6.21
N ASN A 342 -9.18 -12.84 -5.60
CA ASN A 342 -9.01 -13.08 -4.17
C ASN A 342 -7.53 -13.30 -3.84
N TYR A 343 -7.09 -12.84 -2.67
CA TYR A 343 -5.76 -13.07 -2.14
C TYR A 343 -5.61 -14.51 -1.64
N LEU A 344 -5.32 -15.41 -2.58
CA LEU A 344 -5.10 -16.83 -2.35
C LEU A 344 -3.62 -17.21 -2.56
N PRO A 345 -3.14 -18.32 -1.94
CA PRO A 345 -1.83 -18.87 -2.25
C PRO A 345 -1.76 -19.26 -3.73
N TYR A 346 -0.63 -18.97 -4.37
CA TYR A 346 -0.33 -19.56 -5.67
C TYR A 346 -0.19 -21.09 -5.54
N ALA A 347 -0.42 -21.81 -6.63
CA ALA A 347 -0.23 -23.26 -6.65
C ALA A 347 1.23 -23.60 -6.28
N GLY A 348 1.41 -24.45 -5.27
CA GLY A 348 2.74 -24.80 -4.74
C GLY A 348 3.38 -23.75 -3.81
N TYR A 349 2.64 -22.71 -3.39
CA TYR A 349 3.10 -21.73 -2.40
C TYR A 349 3.69 -22.39 -1.16
N LYS A 350 4.81 -21.84 -0.69
CA LYS A 350 5.43 -22.21 0.58
C LYS A 350 5.70 -20.94 1.38
N PRO A 351 5.28 -20.87 2.65
CA PRO A 351 5.57 -19.72 3.48
C PRO A 351 7.07 -19.63 3.79
N PHE A 352 7.52 -18.46 4.25
CA PHE A 352 8.83 -18.36 4.90
C PHE A 352 8.94 -19.31 6.11
N SER A 353 10.16 -19.65 6.49
CA SER A 353 10.41 -20.60 7.57
C SER A 353 10.22 -20.00 8.98
N GLU A 354 10.02 -20.88 9.96
CA GLU A 354 9.90 -20.53 11.38
C GLU A 354 8.82 -19.45 11.63
N LYS A 355 9.11 -18.47 12.49
CA LYS A 355 8.19 -17.39 12.89
C LYS A 355 7.85 -16.44 11.74
N LEU A 356 8.61 -16.46 10.64
CA LEU A 356 8.33 -15.62 9.47
C LEU A 356 7.22 -16.18 8.59
N SER A 357 6.80 -17.43 8.80
CA SER A 357 5.61 -18.01 8.12
C SER A 357 4.34 -17.19 8.34
N GLU A 358 4.25 -16.48 9.47
CA GLU A 358 3.13 -15.60 9.79
C GLU A 358 3.11 -14.29 8.98
N TYR A 359 4.11 -14.02 8.13
CA TYR A 359 4.19 -12.74 7.40
C TYR A 359 3.00 -12.55 6.46
N ASN A 360 2.70 -13.56 5.63
CA ASN A 360 1.67 -13.48 4.59
C ASN A 360 0.63 -14.61 4.67
N GLN A 361 1.05 -15.86 4.92
CA GLN A 361 0.21 -17.05 4.82
C GLN A 361 -1.15 -16.93 5.53
N LYS A 362 -1.14 -16.46 6.77
CA LYS A 362 -2.34 -16.40 7.62
C LYS A 362 -3.38 -15.36 7.16
N PHE A 363 -3.03 -14.51 6.21
CA PHE A 363 -3.89 -13.46 5.67
C PHE A 363 -4.55 -13.84 4.34
N MET A 364 -4.27 -15.03 3.80
CA MET A 364 -4.78 -15.52 2.52
C MET A 364 -6.25 -16.01 2.60
N CYS A 365 -7.14 -15.14 3.09
CA CYS A 365 -8.58 -15.39 3.21
C CYS A 365 -9.33 -14.05 3.27
N ASN A 366 -10.50 -13.97 2.62
CA ASN A 366 -11.43 -12.82 2.67
C ASN A 366 -10.88 -11.46 2.19
N GLN A 367 -9.77 -11.46 1.48
CA GLN A 367 -9.13 -10.25 0.96
C GLN A 367 -8.98 -10.32 -0.55
N PHE A 368 -8.90 -9.17 -1.19
CA PHE A 368 -8.70 -9.03 -2.64
C PHE A 368 -7.33 -8.45 -2.93
N VAL A 369 -6.77 -8.82 -4.08
CA VAL A 369 -5.45 -8.36 -4.51
C VAL A 369 -5.55 -6.97 -5.13
N LEU A 370 -4.58 -6.12 -4.82
CA LEU A 370 -4.31 -4.87 -5.54
C LEU A 370 -2.90 -4.88 -6.13
N LYS A 371 -2.73 -4.24 -7.29
CA LYS A 371 -1.49 -4.26 -8.07
C LYS A 371 -1.03 -2.84 -8.46
N GLY A 372 0.24 -2.70 -8.80
CA GLY A 372 0.82 -1.50 -9.45
C GLY A 372 1.50 -0.48 -8.53
N GLY A 373 1.21 -0.45 -7.23
CA GLY A 373 1.74 0.54 -6.30
C GLY A 373 1.01 1.88 -6.34
N SER A 374 1.15 2.69 -5.30
CA SER A 374 0.61 4.06 -5.21
C SER A 374 1.71 5.12 -5.30
N TYR A 375 1.33 6.40 -5.29
CA TYR A 375 2.28 7.50 -5.15
C TYR A 375 3.05 7.49 -3.82
N ALA A 376 2.60 6.72 -2.84
CA ALA A 376 3.28 6.54 -1.56
C ALA A 376 4.16 5.27 -1.53
N THR A 377 4.09 4.40 -2.54
CA THR A 377 4.90 3.19 -2.65
C THR A 377 6.31 3.52 -3.16
N PRO A 378 7.40 3.06 -2.49
CA PRO A 378 8.76 3.25 -2.98
C PRO A 378 9.02 2.53 -4.32
N LYS A 379 9.75 3.17 -5.24
CA LYS A 379 10.10 2.61 -6.55
C LYS A 379 10.92 1.33 -6.47
N ASN A 380 11.76 1.21 -5.45
CA ASN A 380 12.55 0.01 -5.21
C ASN A 380 11.75 -1.09 -4.48
N HIS A 381 10.56 -0.78 -3.98
CA HIS A 381 9.66 -1.73 -3.32
C HIS A 381 8.73 -2.43 -4.31
N ILE A 382 8.26 -1.72 -5.34
CA ILE A 382 7.27 -2.25 -6.28
C ILE A 382 7.89 -3.16 -7.35
N ARG A 383 7.15 -4.22 -7.71
CA ARG A 383 7.41 -5.20 -8.77
C ARG A 383 6.10 -5.46 -9.54
N SER A 384 6.18 -5.98 -10.76
CA SER A 384 4.98 -6.48 -11.47
C SER A 384 4.29 -7.59 -10.68
N THR A 385 5.09 -8.43 -10.04
CA THR A 385 4.68 -9.58 -9.22
C THR A 385 4.12 -9.19 -7.86
N TYR A 386 4.34 -7.96 -7.39
CA TYR A 386 3.92 -7.52 -6.05
C TYR A 386 2.42 -7.70 -5.85
N ARG A 387 2.01 -8.34 -4.75
CA ARG A 387 0.59 -8.54 -4.39
C ARG A 387 0.30 -7.81 -3.10
N ASN A 388 -0.33 -6.63 -3.21
CA ASN A 388 -0.94 -5.99 -2.06
C ASN A 388 -2.31 -6.59 -1.83
N PHE A 389 -2.83 -6.54 -0.61
CA PHE A 389 -4.09 -7.16 -0.27
C PHE A 389 -4.79 -6.42 0.87
N TYR A 390 -6.10 -6.25 0.74
CA TYR A 390 -6.96 -5.61 1.73
C TYR A 390 -8.34 -6.27 1.73
N TYR A 391 -9.11 -6.05 2.80
CA TYR A 391 -10.50 -6.49 2.84
C TYR A 391 -11.33 -5.67 1.85
N PRO A 392 -12.40 -6.24 1.28
CA PRO A 392 -13.16 -5.57 0.23
C PRO A 392 -13.85 -4.27 0.70
N SER A 393 -14.05 -4.10 2.00
CA SER A 393 -14.62 -2.89 2.63
C SER A 393 -13.59 -1.79 2.91
N ASP A 394 -12.29 -2.07 2.82
CA ASP A 394 -11.24 -1.14 3.21
C ASP A 394 -11.14 0.02 2.21
N ARG A 395 -10.92 1.24 2.71
CA ARG A 395 -10.98 2.48 1.90
C ARG A 395 -9.84 3.47 2.16
N TRP A 396 -9.13 3.36 3.30
CA TRP A 396 -8.15 4.38 3.70
C TRP A 396 -6.85 4.30 2.91
N GLN A 397 -6.56 3.14 2.31
CA GLN A 397 -5.45 2.95 1.40
C GLN A 397 -5.60 3.79 0.13
N PHE A 398 -4.48 4.04 -0.54
CA PHE A 398 -4.43 4.74 -1.82
C PHE A 398 -4.90 3.84 -2.98
N SER A 399 -6.15 3.37 -2.93
CA SER A 399 -6.77 2.51 -3.94
C SER A 399 -7.54 3.32 -4.99
N GLY A 400 -7.55 2.79 -6.22
CA GLY A 400 -8.35 3.28 -7.34
C GLY A 400 -8.80 2.12 -8.23
N LEU A 401 -9.36 2.47 -9.39
CA LEU A 401 -9.90 1.52 -10.37
C LEU A 401 -9.34 1.77 -11.76
N ARG A 402 -8.84 0.71 -12.41
CA ARG A 402 -8.67 0.67 -13.87
C ARG A 402 -9.70 -0.29 -14.43
N LEU A 403 -10.49 0.16 -15.41
CA LEU A 403 -11.50 -0.68 -16.04
C LEU A 403 -10.87 -1.63 -17.04
N ALA A 404 -11.35 -2.87 -17.05
CA ALA A 404 -11.06 -3.87 -18.06
C ALA A 404 -12.32 -4.23 -18.87
N GLY A 405 -12.12 -4.71 -20.08
CA GLY A 405 -13.18 -5.27 -20.92
C GLY A 405 -12.65 -6.41 -21.77
N ASP A 406 -13.50 -7.37 -22.08
CA ASP A 406 -13.15 -8.49 -22.95
C ASP A 406 -13.14 -8.03 -24.41
N LEU A 407 -12.14 -8.47 -25.16
CA LEU A 407 -12.11 -8.30 -26.61
C LEU A 407 -12.73 -9.55 -27.23
N LYS A 408 -13.70 -9.34 -28.14
CA LYS A 408 -14.32 -10.43 -28.90
C LYS A 408 -13.40 -10.96 -29.98
#